data_AF-A0A173DZC9-F1
#
_entry.id   AF-A0A173DZC9-F1
#
_cell.length_a   1.000
_cell.length_b   1.000
_cell.length_c   1.000
_cell.angle_alpha   90.00
_cell.angle_beta   90.00
_cell.angle_gamma   90.00
#
_symmetry.space_group_name_H-M   'P 1'
#
loop_
_entity.id
_entity.type
_entity.pdbx_description
1 polymer ?
#
loop_
_entity_poly.entity_id
_entity_poly.type
_entity_poly.pdbx_seq_one_letter_code
_entity_poly.pdbx_strand_id
1 'polypeptide(L)'
;MVKPVSPRQTTSPAQSNTETFSPEELALQKRNRIQITVTCSVLSFLALGIGVTGITLALILGSPVFLSLLIASVLFATVAVIAYKHLTKTPDGNWKESLSLYFREHPSQKIGLTFDLLSACAVSYYHNKTNPGIKLIIQKDPNVPFQLPLLAIPKNHKSDTPLQGIAFNAVSNDSKGMISTETNQARAFFSTFIDCHKTFEWYQCQYIDDSQDIIPFKPTEVRSCPITLHTTPGLTSSVQQHMPTHLGHVRGPTTKDFSKYHPDKMRNYYYDRALIAYEKCIDKALEHNFSIITLPLFSSVYELNAAHPNLLQPTHCQDLCKQALIEAIQAVALKYPNARTHQLLIILQDPFSSIHTTQISPPATPQ
;
A
#
# COMPACT_ATOMS: atom_id res chain seq x y z
N MET A 1 46.58 45.68 -2.68
CA MET A 1 46.78 44.41 -3.41
C MET A 1 46.51 43.25 -2.46
N VAL A 2 45.31 42.69 -2.53
CA VAL A 2 44.89 41.51 -1.77
C VAL A 2 44.29 40.55 -2.80
N LYS A 3 44.86 39.35 -2.93
CA LYS A 3 44.32 38.31 -3.82
C LYS A 3 43.00 37.81 -3.25
N PRO A 4 41.91 37.74 -4.03
CA PRO A 4 40.75 36.96 -3.61
C PRO A 4 41.05 35.47 -3.80
N VAL A 5 40.87 34.73 -2.71
CA VAL A 5 40.87 33.28 -2.64
C VAL A 5 39.66 32.75 -3.41
N SER A 6 39.91 31.83 -4.34
CA SER A 6 38.89 31.10 -5.09
C SER A 6 38.14 30.14 -4.15
N PRO A 7 36.80 30.18 -4.06
CA PRO A 7 36.07 29.15 -3.34
C PRO A 7 36.08 27.88 -4.20
N ARG A 8 36.82 26.88 -3.71
CA ARG A 8 36.70 25.48 -4.12
C ARG A 8 35.22 25.13 -4.21
N GLN A 9 34.76 24.79 -5.41
CA GLN A 9 33.61 23.91 -5.58
C GLN A 9 33.94 22.61 -4.86
N THR A 10 33.47 22.45 -3.63
CA THR A 10 33.14 21.14 -3.09
C THR A 10 31.95 20.65 -3.89
N THR A 11 32.22 20.00 -5.01
CA THR A 11 31.32 19.00 -5.57
C THR A 11 31.19 17.91 -4.52
N SER A 12 30.20 18.05 -3.63
CA SER A 12 29.71 16.89 -2.87
C SER A 12 29.28 15.86 -3.90
N PRO A 13 29.76 14.61 -3.82
CA PRO A 13 29.30 13.58 -4.72
C PRO A 13 27.80 13.42 -4.51
N ALA A 14 27.04 13.45 -5.60
CA ALA A 14 25.66 13.00 -5.61
C ALA A 14 25.65 11.55 -5.11
N GLN A 15 25.33 11.35 -3.83
CA GLN A 15 25.14 10.03 -3.27
C GLN A 15 23.87 9.44 -3.91
N SER A 16 24.06 8.46 -4.78
CA SER A 16 23.03 7.56 -5.28
C SER A 16 22.48 6.70 -4.14
N ASN A 17 21.66 7.27 -3.27
CA ASN A 17 21.04 6.59 -2.12
C ASN A 17 19.77 5.81 -2.53
N THR A 18 19.84 4.98 -3.57
CA THR A 18 18.68 4.25 -4.13
C THR A 18 18.83 2.72 -4.11
N GLU A 19 19.99 2.18 -3.77
CA GLU A 19 20.33 0.84 -4.25
C GLU A 19 20.30 -0.31 -3.23
N THR A 20 20.13 -0.02 -1.94
CA THR A 20 20.23 -1.01 -0.87
C THR A 20 18.98 -0.97 0.00
N PHE A 21 18.44 -2.13 0.35
CA PHE A 21 17.38 -2.21 1.36
C PHE A 21 17.83 -1.52 2.65
N SER A 22 16.97 -0.66 3.17
CA SER A 22 17.14 -0.05 4.48
C SER A 22 17.23 -1.14 5.57
N PRO A 23 17.85 -0.85 6.72
CA PRO A 23 17.87 -1.77 7.86
C PRO A 23 16.48 -2.23 8.29
N GLU A 24 15.46 -1.38 8.15
CA GLU A 24 14.06 -1.71 8.42
C GLU A 24 13.51 -2.75 7.43
N GLU A 25 13.72 -2.55 6.12
CA GLU A 25 13.32 -3.51 5.09
C GLU A 25 14.03 -4.86 5.28
N LEU A 26 15.33 -4.83 5.62
CA LEU A 26 16.11 -6.03 5.93
C LEU A 26 15.62 -6.72 7.21
N ALA A 27 15.21 -5.97 8.23
CA ALA A 27 14.66 -6.52 9.47
C ALA A 27 13.31 -7.22 9.21
N LEU A 28 12.45 -6.64 8.37
CA LEU A 28 11.18 -7.26 7.94
C LEU A 28 11.42 -8.55 7.15
N GLN A 29 12.36 -8.54 6.19
CA GLN A 29 12.75 -9.77 5.48
C GLN A 29 13.31 -10.85 6.42
N LYS A 30 14.12 -10.46 7.42
CA LYS A 30 14.62 -11.39 8.44
C LYS A 30 13.48 -11.96 9.28
N ARG A 31 12.50 -11.15 9.68
CA ARG A 31 11.33 -11.60 10.45
C ARG A 31 10.52 -12.65 9.69
N ASN A 32 10.27 -12.44 8.40
CA ASN A 32 9.58 -13.44 7.56
C ASN A 32 10.35 -14.76 7.49
N ARG A 33 11.68 -14.71 7.33
CA ARG A 33 12.52 -15.92 7.37
C ARG A 33 12.44 -16.64 8.73
N ILE A 34 12.48 -15.89 9.84
CA ILE A 34 12.34 -16.47 11.18
C ILE A 34 10.97 -17.14 11.32
N GLN A 35 9.90 -16.50 10.87
CA GLN A 35 8.54 -17.05 10.94
C GLN A 35 8.41 -18.35 10.13
N ILE A 36 9.00 -18.42 8.94
CA ILE A 36 9.07 -19.66 8.14
C ILE A 36 9.74 -20.77 8.94
N THR A 37 10.95 -20.49 9.45
CA THR A 37 11.74 -21.47 10.19
C THR A 37 11.00 -21.95 11.43
N VAL A 38 10.44 -21.04 12.23
CA VAL A 38 9.73 -21.39 13.46
C VAL A 38 8.48 -22.22 13.14
N THR A 39 7.66 -21.80 12.18
CA THR A 39 6.42 -22.50 11.80
C THR A 39 6.72 -23.90 11.29
N CYS A 40 7.69 -24.05 10.39
CA CYS A 40 8.06 -25.36 9.86
C CYS A 40 8.68 -26.26 10.95
N SER A 41 9.49 -25.69 11.84
CA SER A 41 10.12 -26.43 12.95
C SER A 41 9.08 -26.94 13.94
N VAL A 42 8.12 -26.10 14.35
CA VAL A 42 7.05 -26.49 15.27
C VAL A 42 6.18 -27.59 14.65
N LEU A 43 5.75 -27.42 13.40
CA LEU A 43 4.92 -28.43 12.72
C LEU A 43 5.67 -29.75 12.52
N SER A 44 6.96 -29.71 12.19
CA SER A 44 7.79 -30.90 12.04
C SER A 44 8.01 -31.61 13.38
N PHE A 45 8.26 -30.86 14.45
CA PHE A 45 8.41 -31.40 15.80
C PHE A 45 7.12 -32.05 16.29
N LEU A 46 5.96 -31.41 16.04
CA LEU A 46 4.65 -31.99 16.35
C LEU A 46 4.39 -33.28 15.57
N ALA A 47 4.70 -33.31 14.27
CA ALA A 47 4.54 -34.50 13.45
C ALA A 47 5.39 -35.67 13.96
N LEU A 48 6.68 -35.43 14.23
CA LEU A 48 7.60 -36.45 14.73
C LEU A 48 7.24 -36.91 16.16
N GLY A 49 6.97 -35.96 17.06
CA GLY A 49 6.61 -36.24 18.44
C GLY A 49 5.37 -37.12 18.55
N ILE A 50 4.29 -36.73 17.86
CA ILE A 50 3.03 -37.49 17.86
C ILE A 50 3.22 -38.88 17.21
N GLY A 51 4.05 -38.97 16.17
CA GLY A 51 4.38 -40.26 15.53
C GLY A 51 5.09 -41.21 16.50
N VAL A 52 6.15 -40.76 17.16
CA VAL A 52 6.92 -41.56 18.13
C VAL A 52 6.05 -41.94 19.33
N THR A 53 5.28 -40.99 19.87
CA THR A 53 4.36 -41.24 20.99
C THR A 53 3.30 -42.28 20.60
N GLY A 54 2.71 -42.19 19.41
CA GLY A 54 1.73 -43.16 18.93
C GLY A 54 2.28 -44.58 18.83
N ILE A 55 3.47 -44.75 18.25
CA ILE A 55 4.15 -46.06 18.16
C ILE A 55 4.47 -46.59 19.56
N THR A 56 5.01 -45.74 20.44
CA THR A 56 5.45 -46.14 21.78
C THR A 56 4.25 -46.57 22.65
N LEU A 57 3.14 -45.81 22.64
CA LEU A 57 1.93 -46.20 23.37
C LEU A 57 1.32 -47.49 22.82
N ALA A 58 1.31 -47.68 21.50
CA ALA A 58 0.78 -48.89 20.89
C ALA A 58 1.57 -50.14 21.33
N LEU A 59 2.90 -50.04 21.43
CA LEU A 59 3.77 -51.13 21.89
C LEU A 59 3.61 -51.39 23.39
N ILE A 60 3.64 -50.34 24.23
CA ILE A 60 3.59 -50.50 25.70
C ILE A 60 2.22 -50.98 26.17
N LEU A 61 1.14 -50.46 25.59
CA LEU A 61 -0.24 -50.76 26.00
C LEU A 61 -0.87 -51.90 25.18
N GLY A 62 -0.17 -52.42 24.16
CA GLY A 62 -0.65 -53.50 23.30
C GLY A 62 -1.94 -53.18 22.54
N SER A 63 -2.29 -51.89 22.40
CA SER A 63 -3.55 -51.45 21.82
C SER A 63 -3.33 -50.74 20.48
N PRO A 64 -3.92 -51.24 19.37
CA PRO A 64 -3.79 -50.63 18.06
C PRO A 64 -4.52 -49.29 17.95
N VAL A 65 -5.38 -48.94 18.92
CA VAL A 65 -6.10 -47.66 18.94
C VAL A 65 -5.12 -46.48 18.96
N PHE A 66 -3.93 -46.63 19.56
CA PHE A 66 -2.92 -45.59 19.60
C PHE A 66 -2.17 -45.39 18.28
N LEU A 67 -2.25 -46.33 17.32
CA LEU A 67 -1.78 -46.08 15.95
C LEU A 67 -2.60 -44.99 15.24
N SER A 68 -3.81 -44.68 15.71
CA SER A 68 -4.59 -43.57 15.15
C SER A 68 -3.88 -42.21 15.28
N LEU A 69 -2.93 -42.07 16.22
CA LEU A 69 -2.06 -40.89 16.33
C LEU A 69 -1.13 -40.72 15.12
N LEU A 70 -0.85 -41.79 14.36
CA LEU A 70 -0.12 -41.68 13.08
C LEU A 70 -0.91 -40.87 12.05
N ILE A 71 -2.24 -40.93 12.08
CA ILE A 71 -3.08 -40.09 11.20
C ILE A 71 -2.83 -38.61 11.53
N ALA A 72 -2.81 -38.25 12.82
CA ALA A 72 -2.48 -36.90 13.25
C ALA A 72 -1.05 -36.49 12.84
N SER A 73 -0.06 -37.38 12.99
CA SER A 73 1.32 -37.15 12.54
C SER A 73 1.40 -36.85 11.03
N VAL A 74 0.71 -37.63 10.20
CA VAL A 74 0.64 -37.42 8.74
C VAL A 74 -0.06 -36.10 8.40
N LEU A 75 -1.13 -35.74 9.12
CA LEU A 75 -1.82 -34.46 8.95
C LEU A 75 -0.88 -33.28 9.27
N PHE A 76 -0.16 -33.31 10.39
CA PHE A 76 0.80 -32.27 10.75
C PHE A 76 1.94 -32.16 9.72
N ALA A 77 2.47 -33.29 9.23
CA ALA A 77 3.47 -33.29 8.17
C ALA A 77 2.94 -32.69 6.86
N THR A 78 1.71 -33.02 6.48
CA THR A 78 1.06 -32.45 5.28
C THR A 78 0.88 -30.94 5.43
N VAL A 79 0.40 -30.48 6.59
CA VAL A 79 0.27 -29.06 6.90
C VAL A 79 1.63 -28.36 6.89
N ALA A 80 2.70 -28.99 7.38
CA ALA A 80 4.06 -28.44 7.34
C ALA A 80 4.53 -28.23 5.89
N VAL A 81 4.33 -29.21 5.01
CA VAL A 81 4.69 -29.10 3.59
C VAL A 81 3.88 -28.01 2.90
N ILE A 82 2.58 -27.93 3.16
CA ILE A 82 1.71 -26.89 2.60
C ILE A 82 2.15 -25.52 3.11
N ALA A 83 2.38 -25.36 4.42
CA ALA A 83 2.84 -24.11 5.03
C ALA A 83 4.19 -23.69 4.46
N TYR A 84 5.15 -24.61 4.32
CA TYR A 84 6.44 -24.33 3.70
C TYR A 84 6.25 -23.82 2.27
N LYS A 85 5.53 -24.55 1.43
CA LYS A 85 5.24 -24.13 0.04
C LYS A 85 4.59 -22.76 -0.02
N HIS A 86 3.62 -22.48 0.86
CA HIS A 86 2.94 -21.20 0.89
C HIS A 86 3.87 -20.06 1.30
N LEU A 87 4.69 -20.26 2.33
CA LEU A 87 5.56 -19.22 2.85
C LEU A 87 6.83 -19.01 2.00
N THR A 88 7.19 -19.97 1.13
CA THR A 88 8.28 -19.82 0.16
C THR A 88 7.80 -19.49 -1.26
N LYS A 89 6.48 -19.28 -1.47
CA LYS A 89 5.94 -18.94 -2.79
C LYS A 89 6.53 -17.60 -3.23
N THR A 90 7.23 -17.57 -4.36
CA THR A 90 7.68 -16.33 -4.97
C THR A 90 6.50 -15.57 -5.58
N PRO A 91 6.48 -14.24 -5.55
CA PRO A 91 5.42 -13.46 -6.17
C PRO A 91 5.38 -13.74 -7.68
N ASP A 92 4.22 -14.16 -8.16
CA ASP A 92 3.91 -14.53 -9.53
C ASP A 92 3.05 -13.47 -10.25
N GLY A 93 2.57 -12.46 -9.51
CA GLY A 93 1.65 -11.44 -10.02
C GLY A 93 0.20 -11.92 -10.08
N ASN A 94 -0.15 -13.10 -9.54
CA ASN A 94 -1.52 -13.60 -9.58
C ASN A 94 -2.41 -12.94 -8.50
N TRP A 95 -2.58 -11.63 -8.59
CA TRP A 95 -3.35 -10.85 -7.63
C TRP A 95 -4.82 -11.26 -7.56
N LYS A 96 -5.39 -11.81 -8.65
CA LYS A 96 -6.76 -12.34 -8.66
C LYS A 96 -6.90 -13.57 -7.78
N GLU A 97 -5.92 -14.46 -7.78
CA GLU A 97 -5.87 -15.60 -6.87
C GLU A 97 -5.79 -15.11 -5.43
N SER A 98 -4.85 -14.20 -5.10
CA SER A 98 -4.76 -13.60 -3.76
C SER A 98 -6.07 -12.91 -3.34
N LEU A 99 -6.72 -12.18 -4.26
CA LEU A 99 -8.00 -11.53 -4.00
C LEU A 99 -9.08 -12.57 -3.68
N SER A 100 -9.21 -13.60 -4.50
CA SER A 100 -10.19 -14.67 -4.32
C SER A 100 -9.93 -15.48 -3.05
N LEU A 101 -8.67 -15.61 -2.63
CA LEU A 101 -8.26 -16.33 -1.43
C LEU A 101 -8.66 -15.56 -0.18
N TYR A 102 -8.39 -14.25 -0.13
CA TYR A 102 -8.53 -13.44 1.09
C TYR A 102 -9.83 -12.63 1.17
N PHE A 103 -10.52 -12.42 0.06
CA PHE A 103 -11.69 -11.55 0.01
C PHE A 103 -12.93 -12.25 -0.55
N ARG A 104 -14.10 -11.76 -0.12
CA ARG A 104 -15.41 -12.10 -0.70
C ARG A 104 -15.92 -10.89 -1.46
N GLU A 105 -16.22 -11.07 -2.75
CA GLU A 105 -16.86 -10.04 -3.55
C GLU A 105 -18.31 -9.84 -3.09
N HIS A 106 -18.72 -8.58 -3.03
CA HIS A 106 -20.07 -8.17 -2.70
C HIS A 106 -20.72 -7.46 -3.89
N PRO A 107 -22.05 -7.62 -4.07
CA PRO A 107 -22.77 -6.99 -5.16
C PRO A 107 -22.60 -5.47 -5.15
N SER A 108 -22.31 -4.89 -6.32
CA SER A 108 -22.11 -3.45 -6.50
C SER A 108 -23.29 -2.60 -6.03
N GLN A 109 -24.50 -3.18 -6.03
CA GLN A 109 -25.73 -2.55 -5.53
C GLN A 109 -25.65 -2.17 -4.05
N LYS A 110 -24.91 -2.92 -3.21
CA LYS A 110 -24.70 -2.56 -1.80
C LYS A 110 -23.79 -1.35 -1.63
N ILE A 111 -22.97 -1.04 -2.63
CA ILE A 111 -22.07 0.12 -2.60
C ILE A 111 -22.87 1.39 -2.80
N GLY A 112 -23.80 1.45 -3.77
CA GLY A 112 -24.68 2.60 -3.97
C GLY A 112 -25.67 2.87 -2.82
N LEU A 113 -25.89 1.88 -1.94
CA LEU A 113 -26.60 2.05 -0.67
C LEU A 113 -25.72 2.59 0.46
N THR A 114 -24.41 2.41 0.34
CA THR A 114 -23.44 2.79 1.38
C THR A 114 -22.72 4.07 1.03
N PHE A 115 -22.45 4.38 -0.22
CA PHE A 115 -21.64 5.50 -0.69
C PHE A 115 -22.35 6.30 -1.79
N ASP A 116 -22.13 7.61 -1.84
CA ASP A 116 -22.56 8.47 -2.94
C ASP A 116 -21.61 8.35 -4.13
N LEU A 117 -21.79 7.27 -4.89
CA LEU A 117 -21.10 7.10 -6.17
C LEU A 117 -21.77 7.98 -7.23
N LEU A 118 -20.97 8.71 -8.00
CA LEU A 118 -21.47 9.27 -9.26
C LEU A 118 -21.84 8.11 -10.19
N SER A 119 -22.92 8.27 -10.95
CA SER A 119 -23.53 7.26 -11.81
C SER A 119 -22.59 6.62 -12.85
N ALA A 120 -21.45 7.27 -13.14
CA ALA A 120 -20.42 6.77 -14.07
C ALA A 120 -19.32 5.92 -13.41
N CYS A 121 -19.26 5.82 -12.08
CA CYS A 121 -18.16 5.12 -11.40
C CYS A 121 -18.48 3.63 -11.15
N ALA A 122 -17.98 2.76 -12.02
CA ALA A 122 -18.06 1.32 -11.82
C ALA A 122 -16.97 0.86 -10.82
N VAL A 123 -17.38 0.24 -9.71
CA VAL A 123 -16.49 -0.24 -8.65
C VAL A 123 -16.75 -1.71 -8.30
N SER A 124 -15.69 -2.39 -7.89
CA SER A 124 -15.71 -3.71 -7.26
C SER A 124 -15.57 -3.53 -5.76
N TYR A 125 -16.32 -4.29 -4.97
CA TYR A 125 -16.32 -4.17 -3.52
C TYR A 125 -16.14 -5.52 -2.87
N TYR A 126 -15.22 -5.55 -1.90
CA TYR A 126 -14.72 -6.77 -1.32
C TYR A 126 -14.68 -6.64 0.20
N HIS A 127 -15.08 -7.69 0.90
CA HIS A 127 -14.89 -7.83 2.35
C HIS A 127 -13.77 -8.83 2.59
N ASN A 128 -12.85 -8.49 3.48
CA ASN A 128 -11.83 -9.45 3.88
C ASN A 128 -12.48 -10.62 4.63
N LYS A 129 -12.07 -11.86 4.34
CA LYS A 129 -12.65 -13.07 4.93
C LYS A 129 -12.24 -13.28 6.39
N THR A 130 -11.03 -12.83 6.76
CA THR A 130 -10.51 -12.93 8.13
C THR A 130 -11.09 -11.83 9.02
N ASN A 131 -11.11 -10.59 8.54
CA ASN A 131 -11.75 -9.47 9.22
C ASN A 131 -12.72 -8.73 8.28
N PRO A 132 -14.03 -9.04 8.31
CA PRO A 132 -15.05 -8.37 7.50
C PRO A 132 -15.21 -6.85 7.74
N GLY A 133 -14.65 -6.31 8.83
CA GLY A 133 -14.57 -4.87 9.09
C GLY A 133 -13.61 -4.14 8.15
N ILE A 134 -12.62 -4.87 7.59
CA ILE A 134 -11.70 -4.35 6.57
C ILE A 134 -12.27 -4.63 5.19
N LYS A 135 -12.46 -3.55 4.44
CA LYS A 135 -13.14 -3.53 3.14
C LYS A 135 -12.20 -2.99 2.08
N LEU A 136 -12.29 -3.51 0.87
CA LEU A 136 -11.52 -3.07 -0.29
C LEU A 136 -12.46 -2.64 -1.41
N ILE A 137 -12.25 -1.43 -1.94
CA ILE A 137 -12.86 -0.94 -3.18
C ILE A 137 -11.78 -0.90 -4.26
N ILE A 138 -12.10 -1.43 -5.43
CA ILE A 138 -11.27 -1.32 -6.64
C ILE A 138 -12.12 -0.69 -7.74
N GLN A 139 -11.67 0.45 -8.27
CA GLN A 139 -12.29 1.07 -9.44
C GLN A 139 -12.11 0.17 -10.68
N LYS A 140 -13.21 -0.09 -11.40
CA LYS A 140 -13.22 -1.01 -12.57
C LYS A 140 -12.82 -0.31 -13.87
N ASP A 141 -13.20 0.95 -14.05
CA ASP A 141 -12.92 1.69 -15.28
C ASP A 141 -11.65 2.55 -15.12
N PRO A 142 -10.57 2.20 -15.84
CA PRO A 142 -9.33 2.98 -15.84
C PRO A 142 -9.43 4.31 -16.57
N ASN A 143 -10.47 4.56 -17.38
CA ASN A 143 -10.60 5.81 -18.14
C ASN A 143 -11.33 6.91 -17.36
N VAL A 144 -12.01 6.54 -16.26
CA VAL A 144 -12.75 7.49 -15.42
C VAL A 144 -11.76 8.12 -14.43
N PRO A 145 -11.62 9.46 -14.39
CA PRO A 145 -10.78 10.14 -13.41
C PRO A 145 -11.12 9.69 -11.99
N PHE A 146 -10.12 9.62 -11.11
CA PHE A 146 -10.37 9.37 -9.68
C PHE A 146 -11.37 10.39 -9.17
N GLN A 147 -12.44 9.89 -8.58
CA GLN A 147 -13.53 10.73 -8.11
C GLN A 147 -13.36 10.91 -6.61
N LEU A 148 -13.22 12.17 -6.17
CA LEU A 148 -13.22 12.54 -4.76
C LEU A 148 -14.43 11.95 -4.01
N PRO A 149 -15.64 11.80 -4.61
CA PRO A 149 -16.75 11.04 -4.02
C PRO A 149 -16.50 9.56 -3.70
N LEU A 150 -15.44 8.91 -4.18
CA LEU A 150 -15.07 7.58 -3.68
C LEU A 150 -14.52 7.61 -2.25
N LEU A 151 -14.02 8.77 -1.81
CA LEU A 151 -13.72 9.04 -0.41
C LEU A 151 -14.99 9.35 0.40
N ALA A 152 -16.16 9.36 -0.23
CA ALA A 152 -17.39 9.80 0.41
C ALA A 152 -17.67 9.00 1.68
N ILE A 153 -18.08 9.78 2.66
CA ILE A 153 -18.75 9.38 3.88
C ILE A 153 -19.88 8.39 3.54
N PRO A 154 -20.02 7.27 4.27
CA PRO A 154 -21.17 6.42 4.09
C PRO A 154 -22.48 7.18 4.30
N LYS A 155 -23.51 6.91 3.47
CA LYS A 155 -24.83 7.57 3.48
C LYS A 155 -25.52 7.63 4.85
N ASN A 156 -25.18 6.71 5.76
CA ASN A 156 -25.76 6.61 7.09
C ASN A 156 -24.96 7.35 8.18
N HIS A 157 -23.92 8.10 7.84
CA HIS A 157 -23.16 8.87 8.80
C HIS A 157 -23.96 10.10 9.24
N LYS A 158 -24.32 10.18 10.52
CA LYS A 158 -24.94 11.38 11.11
C LYS A 158 -23.89 12.50 11.15
N SER A 159 -24.26 13.70 10.72
CA SER A 159 -23.39 14.83 10.35
C SER A 159 -22.47 15.43 11.44
N ASP A 160 -22.37 14.85 12.63
CA ASP A 160 -21.79 15.54 13.78
C ASP A 160 -20.32 15.17 14.07
N THR A 161 -19.79 14.12 13.44
CA THR A 161 -18.34 13.83 13.45
C THR A 161 -17.81 13.66 12.03
N PRO A 162 -16.77 14.37 11.60
CA PRO A 162 -16.14 14.09 10.32
C PRO A 162 -15.54 12.68 10.36
N LEU A 163 -15.86 11.84 9.37
CA LEU A 163 -15.11 10.60 9.19
C LEU A 163 -13.66 10.95 8.90
N GLN A 164 -12.79 10.47 9.78
CA GLN A 164 -11.38 10.72 9.64
C GLN A 164 -10.82 9.76 8.59
N GLY A 165 -10.18 10.35 7.59
CA GLY A 165 -9.58 9.64 6.48
C GLY A 165 -8.23 10.22 6.11
N ILE A 166 -7.44 9.40 5.43
CA ILE A 166 -6.14 9.79 4.88
C ILE A 166 -6.04 9.40 3.41
N ALA A 167 -5.50 10.30 2.60
CA ALA A 167 -5.22 10.03 1.21
C ALA A 167 -3.72 9.99 0.93
N PHE A 168 -3.20 8.83 0.52
CA PHE A 168 -1.78 8.66 0.21
C PHE A 168 -1.48 8.99 -1.25
N ASN A 169 -0.43 9.78 -1.47
CA ASN A 169 0.09 10.11 -2.78
C ASN A 169 1.51 9.56 -2.94
N ALA A 170 1.81 9.09 -4.15
CA ALA A 170 3.13 8.57 -4.47
C ALA A 170 4.16 9.71 -4.57
N VAL A 171 5.34 9.51 -3.97
CA VAL A 171 6.47 10.42 -4.09
C VAL A 171 7.37 9.95 -5.22
N SER A 172 7.76 10.85 -6.12
CA SER A 172 8.67 10.52 -7.20
C SER A 172 10.04 10.06 -6.68
N ASN A 173 10.71 9.23 -7.46
CA ASN A 173 12.04 8.71 -7.13
C ASN A 173 13.17 9.66 -7.56
N ASP A 174 12.88 10.94 -7.79
CA ASP A 174 13.88 11.92 -8.18
C ASP A 174 14.68 12.42 -6.97
N SER A 175 15.84 13.03 -7.22
CA SER A 175 16.71 13.59 -6.16
C SER A 175 16.05 14.71 -5.35
N LYS A 176 14.93 15.25 -5.84
CA LYS A 176 14.15 16.29 -5.18
C LYS A 176 13.06 15.72 -4.28
N GLY A 177 12.75 14.41 -4.39
CA GLY A 177 11.68 13.76 -3.62
C GLY A 177 10.33 14.43 -3.83
N MET A 178 10.06 14.91 -5.06
CA MET A 178 8.84 15.66 -5.33
C MET A 178 7.63 14.76 -5.24
N ILE A 179 6.58 15.24 -4.57
CA ILE A 179 5.30 14.56 -4.54
C ILE A 179 4.73 14.53 -5.95
N SER A 180 4.42 13.35 -6.47
CA SER A 180 3.86 13.22 -7.82
C SER A 180 2.45 13.81 -7.87
N THR A 181 2.21 14.70 -8.83
CA THR A 181 0.88 15.22 -9.19
C THR A 181 0.32 14.54 -10.45
N GLU A 182 0.96 13.45 -10.88
CA GLU A 182 0.65 12.79 -12.15
C GLU A 182 -0.52 11.82 -12.04
N THR A 183 -0.86 11.38 -10.81
CA THR A 183 -2.04 10.55 -10.57
C THR A 183 -3.33 11.38 -10.59
N ASN A 184 -4.45 10.76 -10.95
CA ASN A 184 -5.75 11.41 -10.93
C ASN A 184 -6.08 12.01 -9.56
N GLN A 185 -5.83 11.23 -8.51
CA GLN A 185 -6.04 11.68 -7.14
C GLN A 185 -5.16 12.88 -6.82
N ALA A 186 -3.87 12.77 -7.09
CA ALA A 186 -2.93 13.82 -6.74
C ALA A 186 -3.24 15.10 -7.49
N ARG A 187 -3.60 15.01 -8.78
CA ARG A 187 -4.03 16.17 -9.56
C ARG A 187 -5.30 16.81 -9.02
N ALA A 188 -6.32 16.02 -8.66
CA ALA A 188 -7.58 16.53 -8.12
C ALA A 188 -7.41 17.20 -6.75
N PHE A 189 -6.60 16.61 -5.87
CA PHE A 189 -6.27 17.26 -4.60
C PHE A 189 -5.45 18.51 -4.82
N PHE A 190 -4.38 18.42 -5.61
CA PHE A 190 -3.48 19.53 -5.85
C PHE A 190 -4.19 20.74 -6.48
N SER A 191 -5.09 20.52 -7.45
CA SER A 191 -5.92 21.60 -7.99
C SER A 191 -6.78 22.25 -6.90
N THR A 192 -7.39 21.45 -6.03
CA THR A 192 -8.20 22.01 -4.93
C THR A 192 -7.36 22.79 -3.92
N PHE A 193 -6.13 22.34 -3.62
CA PHE A 193 -5.20 23.09 -2.78
C PHE A 193 -4.76 24.41 -3.43
N ILE A 194 -4.59 24.46 -4.75
CA ILE A 194 -4.34 25.69 -5.50
C ILE A 194 -5.53 26.64 -5.39
N ASP A 195 -6.73 26.16 -5.69
CA ASP A 195 -7.97 26.96 -5.69
C ASP A 195 -8.27 27.56 -4.30
N CYS A 196 -7.82 26.89 -3.24
CA CYS A 196 -7.99 27.32 -1.85
C CYS A 196 -6.80 28.10 -1.28
N HIS A 197 -5.76 28.36 -2.08
CA HIS A 197 -4.50 28.98 -1.63
C HIS A 197 -3.83 28.26 -0.44
N LYS A 198 -3.93 26.92 -0.38
CA LYS A 198 -3.37 26.06 0.68
C LYS A 198 -2.30 25.09 0.15
N THR A 199 -1.59 25.46 -0.91
CA THR A 199 -0.54 24.62 -1.53
C THR A 199 0.57 24.22 -0.57
N PHE A 200 0.83 25.00 0.49
CA PHE A 200 1.78 24.61 1.53
C PHE A 200 1.43 23.29 2.22
N GLU A 201 0.14 23.02 2.48
CA GLU A 201 -0.30 21.78 3.13
C GLU A 201 0.02 20.55 2.27
N TRP A 202 0.03 20.69 0.93
CA TRP A 202 0.43 19.63 0.02
C TRP A 202 1.90 19.24 0.19
N TYR A 203 2.78 20.22 0.42
CA TYR A 203 4.23 20.00 0.52
C TYR A 203 4.70 19.77 1.96
N GLN A 204 3.83 19.89 2.97
CA GLN A 204 4.22 19.89 4.37
C GLN A 204 5.02 18.64 4.78
N CYS A 205 4.68 17.46 4.25
CA CYS A 205 5.41 16.22 4.54
C CYS A 205 6.80 16.12 3.90
N GLN A 206 7.21 17.08 3.06
CA GLN A 206 8.58 17.13 2.54
C GLN A 206 9.57 17.66 3.58
N TYR A 207 9.07 18.26 4.66
CA TYR A 207 9.82 18.77 5.79
C TYR A 207 9.62 17.82 6.98
N ILE A 208 10.71 17.41 7.66
CA ILE A 208 10.65 16.51 8.83
C ILE A 208 10.68 17.31 10.14
N ASP A 209 11.29 18.49 10.11
CA ASP A 209 11.46 19.39 11.25
C ASP A 209 11.00 20.82 10.88
N ASP A 210 11.09 21.77 11.82
CA ASP A 210 10.89 23.21 11.54
C ASP A 210 11.93 23.80 10.56
N SER A 211 12.89 22.98 10.10
CA SER A 211 13.80 23.34 9.03
C SER A 211 13.05 23.42 7.69
N GLN A 212 13.28 24.51 6.96
CA GLN A 212 12.73 24.68 5.59
C GLN A 212 13.50 23.86 4.54
N ASP A 213 14.30 22.87 4.98
CA ASP A 213 15.08 22.02 4.11
C ASP A 213 14.26 20.81 3.68
N ILE A 214 14.12 20.63 2.37
CA ILE A 214 13.42 19.47 1.81
C ILE A 214 14.27 18.21 2.06
N ILE A 215 13.71 17.25 2.78
CA ILE A 215 14.37 15.96 3.04
C ILE A 215 13.73 14.89 2.15
N PRO A 216 14.49 14.30 1.21
CA PRO A 216 13.98 13.25 0.32
C PRO A 216 13.41 12.06 1.10
N PHE A 217 12.34 11.46 0.57
CA PHE A 217 11.76 10.25 1.13
C PHE A 217 12.71 9.07 0.93
N LYS A 218 12.97 8.30 1.98
CA LYS A 218 13.66 7.00 1.93
C LYS A 218 12.75 5.95 1.28
N PRO A 219 13.30 4.85 0.73
CA PRO A 219 12.48 3.78 0.17
C PRO A 219 11.48 3.26 1.21
N THR A 220 10.22 3.05 0.81
CA THR A 220 9.10 2.63 1.68
C THR A 220 8.71 3.61 2.79
N GLU A 221 9.30 4.81 2.83
CA GLU A 221 8.97 5.80 3.84
C GLU A 221 7.56 6.35 3.60
N VAL A 222 6.83 6.52 4.70
CA VAL A 222 5.48 7.06 4.74
C VAL A 222 5.48 8.23 5.70
N ARG A 223 5.03 9.40 5.24
CA ARG A 223 4.82 10.61 6.06
C ARG A 223 3.38 11.07 5.88
N SER A 224 2.82 11.71 6.90
CA SER A 224 1.45 12.25 6.86
C SER A 224 1.33 13.53 7.67
N CYS A 225 0.46 14.43 7.22
CA CYS A 225 0.13 15.68 7.90
C CYS A 225 -1.40 15.86 7.99
N PRO A 226 -1.89 16.53 9.04
CA PRO A 226 -3.27 17.00 9.08
C PRO A 226 -3.47 18.10 8.03
N ILE A 227 -4.64 18.13 7.39
CA ILE A 227 -4.99 19.20 6.45
C ILE A 227 -6.14 20.05 7.01
N THR A 228 -6.09 21.35 6.76
CA THR A 228 -7.12 22.29 7.23
C THR A 228 -8.02 22.76 6.09
N LEU A 229 -7.96 22.13 4.92
CA LEU A 229 -8.75 22.50 3.76
C LEU A 229 -10.26 22.56 4.05
N HIS A 230 -10.76 21.70 4.94
CA HIS A 230 -12.16 21.66 5.37
C HIS A 230 -12.62 22.91 6.14
N THR A 231 -11.71 23.70 6.71
CA THR A 231 -12.03 24.95 7.42
C THR A 231 -11.94 26.20 6.53
N THR A 232 -11.66 26.04 5.24
CA THR A 232 -11.49 27.16 4.31
C THR A 232 -12.83 27.85 4.05
N PRO A 233 -12.93 29.18 4.25
CA PRO A 233 -14.14 29.93 3.94
C PRO A 233 -14.48 29.84 2.44
N GLY A 234 -15.76 29.66 2.11
CA GLY A 234 -16.24 29.63 0.71
C GLY A 234 -16.14 28.27 0.01
N LEU A 235 -15.59 27.24 0.66
CA LEU A 235 -15.64 25.88 0.14
C LEU A 235 -17.09 25.36 0.18
N THR A 236 -17.55 24.72 -0.91
CA THR A 236 -18.89 24.13 -0.91
C THR A 236 -18.99 22.98 0.11
N SER A 237 -20.15 22.82 0.74
CA SER A 237 -20.38 21.74 1.73
C SER A 237 -20.10 20.36 1.14
N SER A 238 -20.36 20.18 -0.15
CA SER A 238 -19.98 18.97 -0.88
C SER A 238 -18.47 18.75 -0.84
N VAL A 239 -17.63 19.71 -1.22
CA VAL A 239 -16.17 19.49 -1.21
C VAL A 239 -15.65 19.26 0.22
N GLN A 240 -16.17 19.98 1.22
CA GLN A 240 -15.76 19.81 2.62
C GLN A 240 -15.99 18.39 3.15
N GLN A 241 -17.13 17.77 2.80
CA GLN A 241 -17.50 16.43 3.25
C GLN A 241 -16.69 15.31 2.58
N HIS A 242 -16.09 15.58 1.42
CA HIS A 242 -15.37 14.58 0.63
C HIS A 242 -13.84 14.67 0.78
N MET A 243 -13.35 15.68 1.51
CA MET A 243 -11.92 15.84 1.76
C MET A 243 -11.46 14.97 2.94
N PRO A 244 -10.31 14.28 2.82
CA PRO A 244 -9.73 13.56 3.94
C PRO A 244 -9.30 14.55 5.03
N THR A 245 -9.19 14.07 6.27
CA THR A 245 -8.65 14.88 7.37
C THR A 245 -7.12 15.00 7.32
N HIS A 246 -6.46 14.06 6.64
CA HIS A 246 -5.02 13.97 6.53
C HIS A 246 -4.58 13.70 5.10
N LEU A 247 -3.40 14.21 4.77
CA LEU A 247 -2.69 13.87 3.55
C LEU A 247 -1.51 12.98 3.90
N GLY A 248 -1.30 11.95 3.11
CA GLY A 248 -0.18 11.04 3.23
C GLY A 248 0.68 11.06 1.97
N HIS A 249 1.97 10.82 2.15
CA HIS A 249 2.93 10.67 1.07
C HIS A 249 3.78 9.44 1.30
N VAL A 250 3.97 8.66 0.25
CA VAL A 250 4.65 7.37 0.31
C VAL A 250 5.59 7.19 -0.87
N ARG A 251 6.80 6.69 -0.61
CA ARG A 251 7.74 6.28 -1.66
C ARG A 251 7.64 4.78 -1.90
N GLY A 252 7.01 4.40 -3.02
CA GLY A 252 6.93 3.01 -3.47
C GLY A 252 8.16 2.57 -4.28
N PRO A 253 8.15 1.30 -4.76
CA PRO A 253 9.24 0.78 -5.58
C PRO A 253 9.20 1.27 -7.03
N THR A 254 10.37 1.43 -7.62
CA THR A 254 10.54 1.60 -9.06
C THR A 254 11.43 0.51 -9.64
N THR A 255 11.25 0.16 -10.92
CA THR A 255 12.12 -0.82 -11.61
C THR A 255 13.57 -0.33 -11.67
N LYS A 256 13.77 1.00 -11.74
CA LYS A 256 15.08 1.64 -11.72
C LYS A 256 15.89 1.32 -10.45
N ASP A 257 15.22 1.18 -9.31
CA ASP A 257 15.86 0.83 -8.03
C ASP A 257 16.55 -0.55 -8.06
N PHE A 258 16.17 -1.39 -9.02
CA PHE A 258 16.58 -2.79 -9.11
C PHE A 258 17.22 -3.18 -10.45
N SER A 259 17.57 -2.18 -11.26
CA SER A 259 18.09 -2.35 -12.63
C SER A 259 19.34 -3.26 -12.72
N LYS A 260 20.12 -3.40 -11.64
CA LYS A 260 21.30 -4.26 -11.57
C LYS A 260 21.02 -5.74 -11.25
N TYR A 261 19.78 -6.10 -10.91
CA TYR A 261 19.44 -7.46 -10.52
C TYR A 261 18.83 -8.24 -11.69
N HIS A 262 19.03 -9.56 -11.68
CA HIS A 262 18.33 -10.48 -12.60
C HIS A 262 16.80 -10.27 -12.49
N PRO A 263 16.03 -10.38 -13.60
CA PRO A 263 14.59 -10.13 -13.61
C PRO A 263 13.79 -10.82 -12.51
N ASP A 264 14.05 -12.09 -12.22
CA ASP A 264 13.35 -12.81 -11.14
C ASP A 264 13.61 -12.21 -9.74
N LYS A 265 14.83 -11.74 -9.51
CA LYS A 265 15.22 -11.12 -8.25
C LYS A 265 14.66 -9.70 -8.14
N MET A 266 14.64 -8.97 -9.26
CA MET A 266 13.99 -7.66 -9.37
C MET A 266 12.49 -7.78 -9.08
N ARG A 267 11.80 -8.78 -9.63
CA ARG A 267 10.37 -9.06 -9.38
C ARG A 267 10.08 -9.21 -7.88
N ASN A 268 10.86 -10.06 -7.20
CA ASN A 268 10.70 -10.30 -5.77
C ASN A 268 10.95 -9.04 -4.94
N TYR A 269 11.99 -8.28 -5.27
CA TYR A 269 12.32 -7.05 -4.55
C TYR A 269 11.33 -5.92 -4.79
N TYR A 270 10.80 -5.82 -6.00
CA TYR A 270 9.74 -4.88 -6.34
C TYR A 270 8.47 -5.19 -5.52
N TYR A 271 8.08 -6.47 -5.50
CA TYR A 271 6.95 -6.95 -4.69
C TYR A 271 7.15 -6.66 -3.20
N ASP A 272 8.29 -7.05 -2.62
CA ASP A 272 8.59 -6.87 -1.20
C ASP A 272 8.50 -5.39 -0.79
N ARG A 273 9.07 -4.49 -1.60
CA ARG A 273 9.00 -3.05 -1.32
C ARG A 273 7.59 -2.48 -1.44
N ALA A 274 6.81 -2.93 -2.43
CA ALA A 274 5.41 -2.54 -2.55
C ALA A 274 4.62 -3.00 -1.31
N LEU A 275 4.82 -4.25 -0.89
CA LEU A 275 4.16 -4.84 0.28
C LEU A 275 4.45 -4.03 1.53
N ILE A 276 5.73 -3.75 1.81
CA ILE A 276 6.15 -2.97 2.99
C ILE A 276 5.57 -1.55 2.95
N ALA A 277 5.60 -0.88 1.79
CA ALA A 277 5.05 0.46 1.65
C ALA A 277 3.54 0.48 1.92
N TYR A 278 2.79 -0.49 1.39
CA TYR A 278 1.35 -0.60 1.66
C TYR A 278 1.04 -0.93 3.12
N GLU A 279 1.78 -1.86 3.74
CA GLU A 279 1.64 -2.16 5.17
C GLU A 279 1.87 -0.90 6.02
N LYS A 280 2.92 -0.12 5.74
CA LYS A 280 3.20 1.13 6.45
C LYS A 280 2.09 2.16 6.28
N CYS A 281 1.52 2.30 5.07
CA CYS A 281 0.38 3.21 4.87
C CYS A 281 -0.86 2.78 5.67
N ILE A 282 -1.17 1.48 5.70
CA ILE A 282 -2.33 0.96 6.43
C ILE A 282 -2.10 1.07 7.94
N ASP A 283 -0.93 0.69 8.44
CA ASP A 283 -0.56 0.81 9.85
C ASP A 283 -0.64 2.30 10.29
N LYS A 284 -0.15 3.24 9.46
CA LYS A 284 -0.29 4.68 9.72
C LYS A 284 -1.75 5.13 9.83
N ALA A 285 -2.64 4.62 8.99
CA ALA A 285 -4.06 4.96 9.07
C ALA A 285 -4.71 4.42 10.35
N LEU A 286 -4.32 3.21 10.77
CA LEU A 286 -4.82 2.60 12.00
C LEU A 286 -4.29 3.30 13.27
N GLU A 287 -3.03 3.73 13.29
CA GLU A 287 -2.45 4.53 14.39
C GLU A 287 -3.28 5.78 14.69
N HIS A 288 -3.81 6.42 13.66
CA HIS A 288 -4.65 7.60 13.75
C HIS A 288 -6.15 7.30 13.84
N ASN A 289 -6.55 6.01 13.95
CA ASN A 289 -7.95 5.57 13.98
C ASN A 289 -8.79 6.04 12.77
N PHE A 290 -8.18 6.14 11.59
CA PHE A 290 -8.90 6.48 10.38
C PHE A 290 -9.79 5.35 9.92
N SER A 291 -10.96 5.72 9.40
CA SER A 291 -11.96 4.78 8.87
C SER A 291 -11.85 4.60 7.36
N ILE A 292 -11.14 5.52 6.67
CA ILE A 292 -11.01 5.53 5.22
C ILE A 292 -9.54 5.82 4.84
N ILE A 293 -9.01 5.02 3.92
CA ILE A 293 -7.68 5.20 3.34
C ILE A 293 -7.75 5.03 1.82
N THR A 294 -7.19 5.98 1.08
CA THR A 294 -6.89 5.79 -0.35
C THR A 294 -5.41 5.54 -0.57
N LEU A 295 -5.12 4.57 -1.43
CA LEU A 295 -3.76 4.13 -1.73
C LEU A 295 -3.47 4.25 -3.22
N PRO A 296 -2.29 4.76 -3.61
CA PRO A 296 -1.88 4.83 -5.00
C PRO A 296 -1.42 3.45 -5.48
N LEU A 297 -1.62 3.16 -6.77
CA LEU A 297 -0.93 2.04 -7.41
C LEU A 297 0.45 2.49 -7.90
N PHE A 298 1.52 2.11 -7.19
CA PHE A 298 2.88 2.62 -7.43
C PHE A 298 3.36 2.43 -8.87
N SER A 299 3.16 1.24 -9.43
CA SER A 299 3.50 0.94 -10.82
C SER A 299 2.89 1.93 -11.81
N SER A 300 1.69 2.44 -11.49
CA SER A 300 1.00 3.38 -12.35
C SER A 300 1.57 4.78 -12.30
N VAL A 301 2.30 5.12 -11.25
CA VAL A 301 2.95 6.42 -11.12
C VAL A 301 4.35 6.36 -11.72
N TYR A 302 5.06 5.26 -11.52
CA TYR A 302 6.49 5.20 -11.81
C TYR A 302 6.86 4.52 -13.13
N GLU A 303 6.05 3.55 -13.58
CA GLU A 303 6.42 2.67 -14.69
C GLU A 303 5.61 2.94 -15.96
N LEU A 304 4.54 3.73 -15.87
CA LEU A 304 3.66 4.03 -16.98
C LEU A 304 4.02 5.38 -17.59
N ASN A 305 4.45 5.37 -18.85
CA ASN A 305 4.71 6.57 -19.61
C ASN A 305 3.40 7.12 -20.20
N ALA A 306 2.93 8.26 -19.72
CA ALA A 306 1.72 8.92 -20.21
C ALA A 306 1.78 9.20 -21.72
N ALA A 307 2.96 9.49 -22.29
CA ALA A 307 3.09 9.76 -23.72
C ALA A 307 2.99 8.48 -24.59
N HIS A 308 3.29 7.31 -24.03
CA HIS A 308 3.33 6.04 -24.76
C HIS A 308 2.85 4.88 -23.87
N PRO A 309 1.54 4.77 -23.58
CA PRO A 309 1.00 3.76 -22.67
C PRO A 309 1.26 2.31 -23.11
N ASN A 310 1.64 2.10 -24.38
CA ASN A 310 1.85 0.79 -24.99
C ASN A 310 3.33 0.45 -25.27
N LEU A 311 4.28 1.38 -25.13
CA LEU A 311 5.69 1.06 -25.34
C LEU A 311 6.33 0.57 -24.04
N LEU A 312 6.59 -0.73 -24.01
CA LEU A 312 7.43 -1.40 -23.01
C LEU A 312 6.91 -1.25 -21.57
N GLN A 313 5.78 -1.90 -21.25
CA GLN A 313 5.51 -2.23 -19.85
C GLN A 313 6.64 -3.13 -19.37
N PRO A 314 7.49 -2.71 -18.41
CA PRO A 314 8.36 -3.64 -17.75
C PRO A 314 7.44 -4.58 -16.96
N THR A 315 7.27 -5.79 -17.47
CA THR A 315 7.07 -7.02 -16.68
C THR A 315 6.15 -6.92 -15.47
N HIS A 316 4.84 -7.20 -15.60
CA HIS A 316 3.96 -7.56 -14.48
C HIS A 316 3.95 -6.63 -13.23
N CYS A 317 4.53 -5.42 -13.25
CA CYS A 317 4.68 -4.57 -12.07
C CYS A 317 3.33 -4.14 -11.49
N GLN A 318 2.34 -3.89 -12.35
CA GLN A 318 0.98 -3.59 -11.93
C GLN A 318 0.34 -4.77 -11.19
N ASP A 319 0.50 -5.97 -11.73
CA ASP A 319 0.00 -7.19 -11.13
C ASP A 319 0.68 -7.49 -9.79
N LEU A 320 2.00 -7.26 -9.69
CA LEU A 320 2.77 -7.38 -8.45
C LEU A 320 2.35 -6.34 -7.41
N CYS A 321 2.14 -5.09 -7.80
CA CYS A 321 1.65 -4.05 -6.88
C CYS A 321 0.25 -4.37 -6.36
N LYS A 322 -0.66 -4.86 -7.22
CA LYS A 322 -2.00 -5.30 -6.80
C LYS A 322 -1.92 -6.48 -5.85
N GLN A 323 -1.08 -7.47 -6.17
CA GLN A 323 -0.86 -8.62 -5.30
C GLN A 323 -0.34 -8.15 -3.93
N ALA A 324 0.69 -7.30 -3.93
CA ALA A 324 1.30 -6.77 -2.71
C ALA A 324 0.30 -5.98 -1.86
N LEU A 325 -0.56 -5.17 -2.47
CA LEU A 325 -1.61 -4.46 -1.75
C LEU A 325 -2.58 -5.44 -1.10
N ILE A 326 -3.11 -6.40 -1.87
CA ILE A 326 -4.09 -7.38 -1.37
C ILE A 326 -3.51 -8.17 -0.19
N GLU A 327 -2.25 -8.58 -0.31
CA GLU A 327 -1.53 -9.31 0.75
C GLU A 327 -1.19 -8.43 1.95
N ALA A 328 -0.86 -7.15 1.77
CA ALA A 328 -0.70 -6.19 2.87
C ALA A 328 -2.00 -6.02 3.67
N ILE A 329 -3.15 -5.89 2.97
CA ILE A 329 -4.45 -5.78 3.63
C ILE A 329 -4.76 -7.04 4.43
N GLN A 330 -4.47 -8.21 3.86
CA GLN A 330 -4.65 -9.49 4.57
C GLN A 330 -3.72 -9.58 5.79
N ALA A 331 -2.46 -9.16 5.68
CA ALA A 331 -1.51 -9.18 6.78
C ALA A 331 -2.03 -8.32 7.95
N VAL A 332 -2.57 -7.14 7.67
CA VAL A 332 -3.21 -6.29 8.68
C VAL A 332 -4.50 -6.92 9.22
N ALA A 333 -5.35 -7.51 8.38
CA ALA A 333 -6.56 -8.20 8.82
C ALA A 333 -6.26 -9.34 9.81
N LEU A 334 -5.15 -10.04 9.64
CA LEU A 334 -4.68 -11.08 10.55
C LEU A 334 -4.17 -10.50 11.88
N LYS A 335 -3.53 -9.32 11.88
CA LYS A 335 -3.12 -8.61 13.11
C LYS A 335 -4.34 -8.17 13.93
N TYR A 336 -5.45 -7.84 13.27
CA TYR A 336 -6.68 -7.33 13.89
C TYR A 336 -7.89 -8.19 13.51
N PRO A 337 -8.08 -9.40 14.07
CA PRO A 337 -9.16 -10.30 13.63
C PRO A 337 -10.57 -9.85 14.04
N ASN A 338 -10.68 -8.91 15.00
CA ASN A 338 -11.98 -8.49 15.54
C ASN A 338 -12.61 -7.37 14.70
N ALA A 339 -13.58 -7.74 13.86
CA ALA A 339 -14.30 -6.83 12.96
C ALA A 339 -15.06 -5.68 13.63
N ARG A 340 -15.31 -5.77 14.95
CA ARG A 340 -16.03 -4.72 15.69
C ARG A 340 -15.13 -3.56 16.12
N THR A 341 -13.83 -3.78 16.28
CA THR A 341 -12.92 -2.77 16.82
C THR A 341 -12.21 -1.97 15.74
N HIS A 342 -12.03 -2.54 14.54
CA HIS A 342 -11.33 -1.88 13.44
C HIS A 342 -12.17 -1.98 12.17
N GLN A 343 -12.82 -0.87 11.82
CA GLN A 343 -13.51 -0.72 10.54
C GLN A 343 -12.65 0.17 9.65
N LEU A 344 -12.15 -0.39 8.56
CA LEU A 344 -11.28 0.34 7.63
C LEU A 344 -11.75 0.08 6.20
N LEU A 345 -12.07 1.15 5.50
CA LEU A 345 -12.31 1.14 4.07
C LEU A 345 -11.04 1.52 3.34
N ILE A 346 -10.53 0.57 2.55
CA ILE A 346 -9.34 0.74 1.72
C ILE A 346 -9.79 0.90 0.29
N ILE A 347 -9.33 1.97 -0.36
CA ILE A 347 -9.68 2.28 -1.73
C ILE A 347 -8.40 2.21 -2.56
N LEU A 348 -8.33 1.20 -3.42
CA LEU A 348 -7.27 1.08 -4.41
C LEU A 348 -7.59 1.94 -5.62
N GLN A 349 -6.59 2.70 -6.05
CA GLN A 349 -6.63 3.50 -7.27
C GLN A 349 -5.91 2.78 -8.39
N ASP A 350 -6.66 2.13 -9.29
CA ASP A 350 -6.14 1.65 -10.57
C ASP A 350 -6.20 2.81 -11.59
N PRO A 351 -5.24 2.97 -12.53
CA PRO A 351 -4.98 4.25 -13.22
C PRO A 351 -5.90 4.41 -14.45
N PHE A 352 -6.16 5.55 -15.11
CA PHE A 352 -5.49 6.84 -15.37
C PHE A 352 -6.51 7.96 -15.70
N SER A 353 -6.03 9.19 -15.80
CA SER A 353 -6.71 10.25 -16.54
C SER A 353 -6.55 9.91 -18.01
N SER A 354 -7.64 9.89 -18.77
CA SER A 354 -7.52 10.18 -20.19
C SER A 354 -6.78 11.52 -20.30
N ILE A 355 -5.66 11.52 -21.02
CA ILE A 355 -4.84 12.71 -21.24
C ILE A 355 -5.71 13.73 -21.98
N HIS A 356 -6.13 14.77 -21.29
CA HIS A 356 -6.27 16.07 -21.92
C HIS A 356 -5.15 16.95 -21.39
N THR A 357 -4.09 17.02 -22.19
CA THR A 357 -2.98 17.93 -22.01
C THR A 357 -3.52 19.35 -22.04
N THR A 358 -3.72 19.96 -20.87
CA THR A 358 -3.63 21.42 -20.75
C THR A 358 -2.34 21.67 -20.01
N GLN A 359 -1.32 22.07 -20.76
CA GLN A 359 -0.09 22.61 -20.19
C GLN A 359 -0.47 23.79 -19.29
N ILE A 360 -0.48 23.59 -17.98
CA ILE A 360 -0.45 24.70 -17.04
C ILE A 360 1.04 24.99 -16.83
N SER A 361 1.53 25.96 -17.60
CA SER A 361 2.84 26.56 -17.35
C SER A 361 2.88 27.08 -15.91
N PRO A 362 4.02 26.95 -15.20
CA PRO A 362 4.17 27.63 -13.92
C PRO A 362 3.93 29.15 -14.11
N PRO A 363 3.27 29.83 -13.15
CA PRO A 363 3.08 31.27 -13.26
C PRO A 363 4.44 31.95 -13.40
N ALA A 364 4.57 32.76 -14.44
CA ALA A 364 5.76 33.56 -14.67
C ALA A 364 5.99 34.43 -13.43
N THR A 365 7.21 34.37 -12.89
CA THR A 365 7.67 35.26 -11.84
C THR A 365 7.53 36.71 -12.34
N PRO A 366 6.82 37.61 -11.64
CA PRO A 366 6.82 39.01 -11.99
C PRO A 366 8.24 39.57 -11.84
N GLN A 367 8.73 40.25 -12.88
CA GLN A 367 9.95 41.06 -12.84
C GLN A 367 9.71 42.36 -12.09
#